data_AF-A0A159Z9P2-F1
#
_entry.id   AF-A0A159Z9P2-F1
#
_cell.length_a   1.000
_cell.length_b   1.000
_cell.length_c   1.000
_cell.angle_alpha   90.00
_cell.angle_beta   90.00
_cell.angle_gamma   90.00
#
_symmetry.space_group_name_H-M   'P 1'
#
loop_
_entity.id
_entity.type
_entity.pdbx_description
1 polymer ?
#
loop_
_entity_poly.entity_id
_entity_poly.type
_entity_poly.pdbx_seq_one_letter_code
_entity_poly.pdbx_strand_id
1 'polypeptide(L)'
;MQWRGTAPLELHAYENGAAFGGPGHVHAGAPAGRMMVLGDDVLARPMRAQVYTAPAGGEVALELAAELGPESCGKPLEAQVFRARNRAPTVLAAVSLALPGCDGAGGYVVMPLPGIAAQRLALSN
;
A
#
# COMPACT_ATOMS: atom_id res chain seq x y z
N MET A 1 5.40 -2.56 -0.80
CA MET A 1 5.09 -1.69 -1.96
C MET A 1 6.26 -0.73 -2.15
N GLN A 2 6.62 -0.41 -3.39
CA GLN A 2 7.53 0.69 -3.73
C GLN A 2 6.94 1.55 -4.85
N TRP A 3 7.31 2.83 -4.90
CA TRP A 3 6.87 3.74 -5.96
C TRP A 3 7.87 4.88 -6.17
N ARG A 4 7.70 5.57 -7.30
CA ARG A 4 8.49 6.75 -7.70
C ARG A 4 7.68 8.02 -7.55
N GLY A 5 8.38 9.12 -7.27
CA GLY A 5 7.81 10.46 -7.31
C GLY A 5 7.15 10.90 -6.00
N THR A 6 6.65 12.13 -6.00
CA THR A 6 6.18 12.79 -4.78
C THR A 6 4.75 12.43 -4.40
N ALA A 7 3.95 11.92 -5.35
CA ALA A 7 2.54 11.55 -5.16
C ALA A 7 2.33 10.76 -3.85
N PRO A 8 1.48 11.22 -2.92
CA PRO A 8 1.21 10.49 -1.68
C PRO A 8 0.52 9.17 -2.03
N LEU A 9 1.16 8.05 -1.66
CA LEU A 9 0.65 6.70 -1.89
C LEU A 9 0.82 5.92 -0.60
N GLU A 10 -0.27 5.38 -0.08
CA GLU A 10 -0.32 4.58 1.13
C GLU A 10 -0.76 3.15 0.83
N LEU A 11 -0.16 2.21 1.56
CA LEU A 11 -0.61 0.83 1.67
C LEU A 11 -1.48 0.73 2.92
N HIS A 12 -2.72 0.32 2.75
CA HIS A 12 -3.64 0.03 3.84
C HIS A 12 -3.80 -1.48 3.98
N ALA A 13 -3.66 -1.97 5.20
CA ALA A 13 -3.87 -3.36 5.55
C ALA A 13 -5.01 -3.49 6.58
N TYR A 14 -6.01 -4.29 6.23
CA TYR A 14 -7.17 -4.56 7.07
C TYR A 14 -7.07 -5.98 7.60
N GLU A 15 -6.63 -6.12 8.84
CA GLU A 15 -6.47 -7.40 9.52
C GLU A 15 -7.83 -7.91 10.03
N ASN A 16 -8.11 -9.19 9.78
CA ASN A 16 -9.27 -9.92 10.31
C ASN A 16 -10.61 -9.20 10.12
N GLY A 17 -10.81 -8.56 8.96
CA GLY A 17 -12.05 -7.86 8.62
C GLY A 17 -12.18 -6.46 9.23
N ALA A 18 -11.07 -5.84 9.66
CA ALA A 18 -11.06 -4.47 10.15
C ALA A 18 -11.72 -3.50 9.17
N ALA A 19 -12.48 -2.54 9.71
CA ALA A 19 -13.01 -1.41 8.97
C ALA A 19 -11.98 -0.28 8.88
N PHE A 20 -12.21 0.66 7.96
CA PHE A 20 -11.43 1.90 7.88
C PHE A 20 -11.42 2.64 9.23
N GLY A 21 -10.22 2.97 9.71
CA GLY A 21 -9.98 3.62 11.00
C GLY A 21 -10.24 2.74 12.23
N GLY A 22 -10.67 1.48 12.04
CA GLY A 22 -10.97 0.56 13.12
C GLY A 22 -9.74 -0.19 13.65
N PRO A 23 -9.87 -0.91 14.77
CA PRO A 23 -8.85 -1.84 15.24
C PRO A 23 -8.48 -2.86 14.16
N GLY A 24 -7.18 -3.00 13.87
CA GLY A 24 -6.67 -3.88 12.81
C GLY A 24 -6.51 -3.19 11.44
N HIS A 25 -6.83 -1.89 11.32
CA HIS A 25 -6.46 -1.09 10.16
C HIS A 25 -5.04 -0.53 10.33
N VAL A 26 -4.08 -1.09 9.60
CA VAL A 26 -2.66 -0.72 9.64
C VAL A 26 -2.30 0.07 8.38
N HIS A 27 -1.75 1.26 8.57
CA HIS A 27 -1.22 2.12 7.50
C HIS A 27 -0.11 3.03 8.06
N ALA A 28 0.47 3.90 7.24
CA ALA A 28 1.64 4.70 7.63
C ALA A 28 1.36 5.63 8.84
N GLY A 29 0.13 6.14 8.96
CA GLY A 29 -0.31 6.94 10.11
C GLY A 29 -0.66 6.14 11.36
N ALA A 30 -0.88 4.82 11.23
CA ALA A 30 -1.18 3.91 12.34
C ALA A 30 -0.43 2.58 12.14
N PRO A 31 0.92 2.57 12.24
CA PRO A 31 1.73 1.45 11.77
C PRO A 31 1.64 0.20 12.65
N ALA A 32 1.15 0.32 13.90
CA ALA A 32 1.01 -0.77 14.87
C ALA A 32 2.26 -1.67 15.05
N GLY A 33 3.47 -1.15 14.78
CA GLY A 33 4.71 -1.94 14.75
C GLY A 33 4.80 -2.96 13.60
N ARG A 34 3.84 -2.94 12.68
CA ARG A 34 3.73 -3.86 11.53
C ARG A 34 4.06 -3.21 10.20
N MET A 35 4.23 -1.89 10.17
CA MET A 35 4.55 -1.13 8.98
C MET A 35 5.85 -0.32 9.14
N MET A 36 6.69 -0.36 8.10
CA MET A 36 7.86 0.49 7.95
C MET A 36 7.69 1.36 6.71
N VAL A 37 8.01 2.65 6.83
CA VAL A 37 8.08 3.59 5.72
C VAL A 37 9.55 3.84 5.40
N LEU A 38 9.91 3.75 4.12
CA LEU A 38 11.28 3.85 3.63
C LEU A 38 11.35 4.86 2.49
N GLY A 39 12.50 5.52 2.37
CA GLY A 39 12.76 6.55 1.37
C GLY A 39 12.73 7.95 1.97
N ASP A 40 13.18 8.91 1.17
CA ASP A 40 13.22 10.33 1.49
C ASP A 40 12.41 11.07 0.42
N ASP A 41 11.35 11.76 0.85
CA ASP A 41 10.40 12.44 -0.03
C ASP A 41 10.84 13.85 -0.43
N VAL A 42 11.88 14.42 0.18
CA VAL A 42 12.41 15.75 -0.20
C VAL A 42 13.34 15.70 -1.41
N LEU A 43 13.73 14.50 -1.85
CA LEU A 43 14.56 14.32 -3.02
C LEU A 43 13.79 14.66 -4.31
N ALA A 44 14.48 15.20 -5.32
CA ALA A 44 13.86 15.58 -6.59
C ALA A 44 13.21 14.41 -7.35
N ARG A 45 13.70 13.18 -7.13
CA ARG A 45 13.17 11.93 -7.72
C ARG A 45 13.14 10.85 -6.63
N PRO A 46 12.21 10.93 -5.69
CA PRO A 46 12.23 10.07 -4.53
C PRO A 46 11.80 8.65 -4.94
N MET A 47 12.49 7.67 -4.35
CA MET A 47 12.09 6.27 -4.35
C MET A 47 11.59 5.96 -2.95
N ARG A 48 10.31 5.60 -2.81
CA ARG A 48 9.69 5.33 -1.52
C ARG A 48 9.17 3.91 -1.47
N ALA A 49 9.09 3.35 -0.27
CA ALA A 49 8.51 2.05 -0.03
C ALA A 49 7.77 1.98 1.31
N GLN A 50 6.72 1.17 1.34
CA GLN A 50 6.05 0.77 2.57
C GLN A 50 6.09 -0.75 2.68
N VAL A 51 6.61 -1.23 3.81
CA VAL A 51 6.76 -2.65 4.12
C VAL A 51 5.80 -2.98 5.24
N TYR A 52 4.79 -3.79 4.92
CA TYR A 52 3.86 -4.33 5.89
C TYR A 52 4.18 -5.81 6.14
N THR A 53 4.19 -6.21 7.41
CA THR A 53 4.35 -7.60 7.83
C THR A 53 3.02 -8.09 8.37
N ALA A 54 2.41 -9.10 7.76
CA ALA A 54 1.14 -9.68 8.24
C ALA A 54 1.35 -10.55 9.50
N PRO A 55 0.37 -10.61 10.43
CA PRO A 55 0.44 -11.52 11.57
C PRO A 55 0.37 -12.97 11.09
N ALA A 56 0.99 -13.88 11.86
CA ALA A 56 0.88 -15.30 11.57
C ALA A 56 -0.58 -15.76 11.69
N GLY A 57 -1.06 -16.49 10.68
CA GLY A 57 -2.40 -17.10 10.70
C GLY A 57 -3.59 -16.15 10.50
N GLY A 58 -3.38 -14.84 10.37
CA GLY A 58 -4.45 -13.86 10.19
C GLY A 58 -4.87 -13.65 8.74
N GLU A 59 -6.12 -13.24 8.54
CA GLU A 59 -6.59 -12.78 7.23
C GLU A 59 -6.27 -11.29 7.06
N VAL A 60 -5.87 -10.90 5.85
CA VAL A 60 -5.56 -9.50 5.55
C VAL A 60 -6.11 -9.14 4.18
N ALA A 61 -6.90 -8.07 4.11
CA ALA A 61 -7.19 -7.37 2.86
C ALA A 61 -6.23 -6.19 2.70
N LEU A 62 -5.73 -5.97 1.48
CA LEU A 62 -4.83 -4.86 1.17
C LEU A 62 -5.44 -3.96 0.10
N GLU A 63 -5.21 -2.67 0.24
CA GLU A 63 -5.47 -1.67 -0.81
C GLU A 63 -4.36 -0.64 -0.86
N LEU A 64 -4.26 0.03 -2.00
CA LEU A 64 -3.45 1.22 -2.16
C LEU A 64 -4.35 2.43 -2.25
N ALA A 65 -3.99 3.51 -1.55
CA ALA A 65 -4.70 4.78 -1.63
C ALA A 65 -3.74 5.88 -2.08
N ALA A 66 -4.06 6.57 -3.17
CA ALA A 66 -3.33 7.74 -3.63
C ALA A 66 -4.14 9.00 -3.29
N GLU A 67 -3.59 9.89 -2.48
CA GLU A 67 -4.24 11.16 -2.17
C GLU A 67 -4.12 12.11 -3.36
N LEU A 68 -5.23 12.76 -3.73
CA LEU A 68 -5.32 13.75 -4.79
C LEU A 68 -5.06 15.15 -4.23
N GLY A 69 -4.02 15.80 -4.77
CA GLY A 69 -3.63 17.15 -4.44
C GLY A 69 -2.56 17.68 -5.42
N PRO A 70 -1.95 18.85 -5.13
CA PRO A 70 -0.97 19.48 -6.03
C PRO A 70 0.21 18.55 -6.41
N GLU A 71 0.57 17.65 -5.51
CA GLU A 71 1.68 16.72 -5.71
C GLU A 71 1.33 15.49 -6.57
N SER A 72 0.06 15.20 -6.82
CA SER A 72 -0.39 13.94 -7.44
C SER A 72 -1.37 14.12 -8.61
N CYS A 73 -2.19 15.16 -8.61
CA CYS A 73 -3.20 15.40 -9.66
C CYS A 73 -2.58 15.48 -11.06
N GLY A 74 -3.18 14.78 -12.02
CA GLY A 74 -2.76 14.76 -13.43
C GLY A 74 -1.37 14.14 -13.67
N LYS A 75 -0.72 13.60 -12.64
CA LYS A 75 0.60 12.98 -12.74
C LYS A 75 0.47 11.45 -12.87
N PRO A 76 1.42 10.81 -13.56
CA PRO A 76 1.48 9.35 -13.58
C PRO A 76 1.86 8.82 -12.19
N LEU A 77 1.17 7.76 -11.78
CA LEU A 77 1.50 6.94 -10.63
C LEU A 77 2.09 5.60 -11.11
N GLU A 78 3.34 5.36 -10.72
CA GLU A 78 4.03 4.10 -10.99
C GLU A 78 4.45 3.44 -9.68
N ALA A 79 3.89 2.27 -9.40
CA ALA A 79 4.18 1.51 -8.20
C ALA A 79 4.34 0.01 -8.49
N GLN A 80 5.07 -0.67 -7.62
CA GLN A 80 5.17 -2.13 -7.62
C GLN A 80 4.90 -2.66 -6.22
N VAL A 81 4.07 -3.69 -6.15
CA VAL A 81 3.77 -4.42 -4.92
C VAL A 81 4.45 -5.76 -5.01
N PHE A 82 5.23 -6.08 -3.97
CA PHE A 82 5.91 -7.35 -3.83
C PHE A 82 5.30 -8.12 -2.67
N ARG A 83 5.24 -9.44 -2.81
CA ARG A 83 4.98 -10.34 -1.70
C ARG A 83 6.24 -11.14 -1.40
N ALA A 84 6.77 -10.98 -0.20
CA ALA A 84 7.81 -11.86 0.30
C ALA A 84 7.18 -13.03 1.05
N ARG A 85 7.33 -14.25 0.52
CA ARG A 85 7.18 -15.49 1.28
C ARG A 85 8.49 -16.27 1.20
N ASN A 86 8.92 -16.89 2.30
CA ASN A 86 10.11 -17.76 2.34
C ASN A 86 11.38 -17.17 1.67
N ARG A 87 11.82 -15.98 2.12
CA ARG A 87 13.00 -15.23 1.66
C ARG A 87 13.07 -14.87 0.16
N ALA A 88 12.08 -15.23 -0.66
CA ALA A 88 12.02 -14.85 -2.08
C ALA A 88 10.84 -13.89 -2.33
N PRO A 89 11.09 -12.60 -2.59
CA PRO A 89 10.03 -11.68 -3.00
C PRO A 89 9.57 -11.99 -4.43
N THR A 90 8.25 -12.05 -4.63
CA THR A 90 7.62 -12.11 -5.95
C THR A 90 6.84 -10.82 -6.21
N VAL A 91 6.73 -10.42 -7.48
CA VAL A 91 5.87 -9.30 -7.87
C VAL A 91 4.42 -9.76 -7.74
N LEU A 92 3.66 -9.05 -6.90
CA LEU A 92 2.23 -9.28 -6.72
C LEU A 92 1.40 -8.44 -7.68
N ALA A 93 1.78 -7.17 -7.86
CA ALA A 93 1.09 -6.24 -8.74
C ALA A 93 2.04 -5.16 -9.24
N ALA A 94 1.80 -4.69 -10.46
CA ALA A 94 2.40 -3.47 -11.00
C ALA A 94 1.27 -2.47 -11.27
N VAL A 95 1.45 -1.24 -10.82
CA VAL A 95 0.51 -0.14 -10.99
C VAL A 95 1.12 0.85 -11.96
N SER A 96 0.40 1.16 -13.03
CA SER A 96 0.68 2.27 -13.93
C SER A 96 -0.66 2.94 -14.24
N LEU A 97 -0.87 4.10 -13.64
CA LEU A 97 -2.14 4.81 -13.69
C LEU A 97 -1.89 6.31 -13.88
N ALA A 98 -2.67 6.95 -14.76
CA ALA A 98 -2.76 8.40 -14.78
C ALA A 98 -3.75 8.85 -13.70
N LEU A 99 -3.28 9.62 -12.71
CA LEU A 99 -4.17 10.17 -11.69
C LEU A 99 -5.06 11.28 -12.30
N PRO A 100 -6.31 11.40 -11.86
CA PRO A 100 -7.22 12.43 -12.35
C PRO A 100 -6.69 13.84 -12.07
N GLY A 101 -7.21 14.83 -12.81
CA GLY A 101 -6.94 16.24 -12.54
C GLY A 101 -7.60 16.70 -11.24
N CYS A 102 -7.16 17.86 -10.74
CA CYS A 102 -7.77 18.52 -9.59
C CYS A 102 -8.96 19.36 -10.09
N ASP A 103 -10.19 18.84 -10.01
CA ASP A 103 -11.43 19.53 -10.43
C ASP A 103 -12.22 20.16 -9.27
N GLY A 104 -11.61 20.29 -8.09
CA GLY A 104 -12.10 21.13 -6.99
C GLY A 104 -12.52 20.41 -5.72
N ALA A 105 -12.53 19.08 -5.70
CA ALA A 105 -12.50 18.29 -4.49
C ALA A 105 -11.25 17.42 -4.53
N GLY A 106 -10.40 17.48 -3.51
CA GLY A 106 -9.35 16.45 -3.36
C GLY A 106 -9.98 15.07 -3.14
N GLY A 107 -9.24 14.15 -2.54
CA GLY A 107 -9.76 12.84 -2.19
C GLY A 107 -8.75 11.76 -2.48
N TYR A 108 -9.24 10.55 -2.74
CA TYR A 108 -8.37 9.39 -2.91
C TYR A 108 -8.76 8.57 -4.12
N VAL A 109 -7.76 8.11 -4.85
CA VAL A 109 -7.90 6.96 -5.76
C VAL A 109 -7.55 5.71 -4.96
N VAL A 110 -8.54 4.84 -4.75
CA VAL A 110 -8.37 3.59 -4.00
C VAL A 110 -8.31 2.41 -4.95
N MET A 111 -7.32 1.54 -4.75
CA MET A 111 -7.05 0.37 -5.58
C MET A 111 -6.95 -0.88 -4.71
N PRO A 112 -7.94 -1.78 -4.73
CA PRO A 112 -7.83 -3.05 -4.02
C PRO A 112 -6.72 -3.90 -4.63
N LEU A 113 -6.00 -4.66 -3.79
CA LEU A 113 -4.96 -5.59 -4.22
C LEU A 113 -5.47 -7.04 -4.12
N PRO A 114 -6.10 -7.58 -5.18
CA PRO A 114 -6.59 -8.95 -5.17
C PRO A 114 -5.44 -9.96 -5.08
N GLY A 115 -5.76 -11.17 -4.62
CA GLY A 115 -4.79 -12.28 -4.52
C GLY A 115 -4.02 -12.35 -3.20
N ILE A 116 -4.29 -11.48 -2.22
CA ILE A 116 -3.80 -11.63 -0.83
C ILE A 116 -4.72 -12.50 0.04
N ALA A 117 -6.00 -12.60 -0.34
CA ALA A 117 -7.04 -13.27 0.44
C ALA A 117 -6.56 -14.62 0.99
N ALA A 118 -6.41 -14.64 2.32
CA ALA A 118 -6.37 -15.77 3.23
C ALA A 118 -6.22 -17.16 2.60
N GLN A 119 -5.05 -17.45 2.01
CA GLN A 119 -4.61 -18.84 1.96
C GLN A 119 -4.15 -19.16 3.38
N ARG A 120 -5.10 -19.73 4.15
CA ARG A 120 -4.91 -20.36 5.45
C ARG A 120 -3.49 -20.91 5.48
N LEU A 121 -2.64 -20.36 6.35
CA LEU A 121 -1.34 -20.94 6.64
C LEU A 121 -1.64 -22.34 7.17
N ALA A 122 -1.67 -23.32 6.27
CA ALA A 122 -1.60 -24.70 6.65
C ALA A 122 -0.26 -24.82 7.36
N LEU A 123 -0.33 -24.91 8.68
CA LEU A 123 0.76 -25.43 9.48
C LEU A 123 0.96 -26.85 8.95
N SER A 124 1.92 -27.01 8.04
CA SER A 124 2.43 -28.33 7.72
C SER A 124 3.10 -28.85 8.98
N ASN A 125 2.40 -29.74 9.69
CA ASN A 125 3.01 -30.65 10.66
C ASN A 125 3.98 -31.58 9.94
#